data_AF-A0A7V8XZW3-F1
#
_entry.id   AF-A0A7V8XZW3-F1
#
_cell.length_a   1.000
_cell.length_b   1.000
_cell.length_c   1.000
_cell.angle_alpha   90.00
_cell.angle_beta   90.00
_cell.angle_gamma   90.00
#
_symmetry.space_group_name_H-M   'P 1'
#
loop_
_entity.id
_entity.type
_entity.pdbx_description
1 polymer ?
#
loop_
_entity_poly.entity_id
_entity_poly.type
_entity_poly.pdbx_seq_one_letter_code
_entity_poly.pdbx_strand_id
1 'polypeptide(L)'
;MNTRSVAQVRRRQLARRLRKARQAAGLTLETAARQLDCSSSKLSRIETADQRVDVRWVRSMMDLYGVAGEDWTELLELTRAARARGW
;
A
#
# COMPACT_ATOMS: atom_id res chain seq x y z
N MET A 1 8.68 8.64 23.64
CA MET A 1 7.65 8.82 22.59
C MET A 1 7.41 7.47 21.93
N ASN A 2 6.16 6.99 21.92
CA ASN A 2 5.82 5.59 21.62
C ASN A 2 5.94 5.27 20.11
N THR A 3 7.08 4.70 19.69
CA THR A 3 7.45 4.37 18.30
C THR A 3 6.42 3.47 17.58
N ARG A 4 5.61 2.72 18.34
CA ARG A 4 4.46 1.96 17.83
C ARG A 4 3.37 2.82 17.19
N SER A 5 3.18 4.06 17.64
CA SER A 5 2.14 4.97 17.12
C SER A 5 2.49 5.51 15.71
N VAL A 6 3.73 5.94 15.50
CA VAL A 6 4.17 6.55 14.23
C VAL A 6 4.16 5.55 13.08
N ALA A 7 4.62 4.31 13.31
CA ALA A 7 4.58 3.27 12.29
C ALA A 7 3.14 2.86 11.92
N GLN A 8 2.22 2.87 12.88
CA GLN A 8 0.79 2.60 12.67
C GLN A 8 0.15 3.70 11.80
N VAL A 9 0.45 4.98 12.09
CA VAL A 9 -0.02 6.12 11.30
C VAL A 9 0.48 6.03 9.85
N ARG A 10 1.78 5.77 9.66
CA ARG A 10 2.38 5.61 8.31
C ARG A 10 1.76 4.45 7.54
N ARG A 11 1.47 3.33 8.21
CA ARG A 11 0.80 2.19 7.56
C ARG A 11 -0.62 2.53 7.11
N ARG A 12 -1.39 3.24 7.94
CA ARG A 12 -2.74 3.72 7.56
C ARG A 12 -2.67 4.71 6.40
N GLN A 13 -1.67 5.58 6.39
CA GLN A 13 -1.45 6.50 5.27
C GLN A 13 -1.13 5.75 3.97
N LEU A 14 -0.23 4.75 4.02
CA LEU A 14 0.12 3.91 2.89
C LEU A 14 -1.12 3.19 2.33
N ALA A 15 -1.86 2.51 3.21
CA ALA A 15 -3.07 1.77 2.85
C ALA A 15 -4.11 2.66 2.16
N ARG A 16 -4.31 3.89 2.68
CA ARG A 16 -5.21 4.87 2.08
C ARG A 16 -4.73 5.35 0.71
N ARG A 17 -3.43 5.60 0.52
CA ARG A 17 -2.87 5.99 -0.79
C ARG A 17 -3.03 4.87 -1.82
N LEU A 18 -2.74 3.63 -1.44
CA LEU A 18 -2.91 2.47 -2.32
C LEU A 18 -4.37 2.27 -2.73
N ARG A 19 -5.32 2.38 -1.78
CA ARG A 19 -6.74 2.31 -2.08
C ARG A 19 -7.20 3.42 -3.03
N LYS A 20 -6.73 4.65 -2.82
CA LYS A 20 -7.04 5.78 -3.71
C LYS A 20 -6.48 5.58 -5.11
N ALA A 21 -5.23 5.09 -5.23
CA ALA A 21 -4.62 4.77 -6.52
C ALA A 21 -5.42 3.70 -7.26
N ARG A 22 -5.85 2.63 -6.58
CA ARG A 22 -6.71 1.60 -7.17
C ARG A 22 -8.02 2.19 -7.70
N GLN A 23 -8.66 3.06 -6.91
CA GLN A 23 -9.91 3.72 -7.29
C GLN A 23 -9.72 4.66 -8.49
N ALA A 24 -8.61 5.41 -8.53
CA ALA A 24 -8.25 6.27 -9.66
C ALA A 24 -7.99 5.46 -10.95
N ALA A 25 -7.42 4.26 -10.82
CA ALA A 25 -7.26 3.31 -11.92
C ALA A 25 -8.58 2.62 -12.35
N GLY A 26 -9.71 2.91 -11.70
CA GLY A 26 -11.01 2.31 -12.02
C GLY A 26 -11.13 0.82 -11.67
N LEU A 27 -10.22 0.28 -10.86
CA LEU A 27 -10.18 -1.15 -10.57
C LEU A 27 -11.02 -1.49 -9.33
N THR A 28 -11.87 -2.50 -9.46
CA THR A 28 -12.51 -3.13 -8.29
C THR A 28 -11.47 -3.90 -7.49
N LEU A 29 -11.80 -4.21 -6.22
CA LEU A 29 -10.90 -4.96 -5.35
C LEU A 29 -10.67 -6.39 -5.85
N GLU A 30 -11.70 -7.01 -6.45
CA GLU A 30 -11.61 -8.34 -7.07
C GLU A 30 -10.73 -8.32 -8.33
N THR A 31 -10.92 -7.34 -9.21
CA THR A 31 -10.12 -7.21 -10.43
C THR A 31 -8.65 -6.94 -10.12
N ALA A 32 -8.37 -6.04 -9.18
CA ALA A 32 -7.00 -5.76 -8.75
C ALA A 32 -6.35 -6.98 -8.09
N ALA A 33 -7.07 -7.68 -7.21
CA ALA A 33 -6.56 -8.87 -6.55
C ALA A 33 -6.23 -10.00 -7.55
N ARG A 34 -7.09 -10.22 -8.54
CA ARG A 34 -6.83 -11.17 -9.64
C ARG A 34 -5.59 -10.81 -10.44
N GLN A 35 -5.38 -9.54 -10.77
CA GLN A 35 -4.20 -9.09 -11.52
C GLN A 35 -2.91 -9.12 -10.69
N LEU A 36 -3.00 -8.99 -9.37
CA LEU A 36 -1.88 -9.13 -8.42
C LEU A 36 -1.65 -10.57 -7.97
N ASP A 37 -2.37 -11.53 -8.56
CA ASP A 37 -2.33 -12.96 -8.23
C ASP A 37 -2.50 -13.21 -6.73
N CYS A 38 -3.56 -12.62 -6.16
CA CYS A 38 -3.88 -12.76 -4.75
C CYS A 38 -5.39 -12.79 -4.47
N SER A 39 -5.77 -13.13 -3.23
CA SER A 39 -7.16 -13.04 -2.81
C SER A 39 -7.61 -11.59 -2.59
N SER A 40 -8.88 -11.31 -2.87
CA SER A 40 -9.51 -10.02 -2.53
C SER A 40 -9.41 -9.73 -1.03
N SER A 41 -9.54 -10.74 -0.17
CA SER A 41 -9.35 -10.57 1.27
C SER A 41 -7.92 -10.13 1.64
N LYS A 42 -6.88 -10.65 0.99
CA LYS A 42 -5.49 -10.21 1.20
C LYS A 42 -5.32 -8.75 0.79
N LEU A 43 -5.79 -8.38 -0.40
CA LEU A 43 -5.70 -7.01 -0.89
C LEU A 43 -6.46 -6.03 0.02
N SER A 44 -7.67 -6.41 0.46
CA SER A 44 -8.49 -5.61 1.38
C SER A 44 -7.75 -5.33 2.70
N ARG A 45 -7.16 -6.35 3.33
CA ARG A 45 -6.39 -6.16 4.58
C ARG A 45 -5.18 -5.24 4.40
N ILE A 46 -4.57 -5.23 3.22
CA ILE A 46 -3.47 -4.30 2.90
C ILE A 46 -4.02 -2.88 2.77
N GLU A 47 -5.12 -2.69 2.03
CA GLU A 47 -5.78 -1.39 1.82
C GLU A 47 -6.49 -0.83 3.06
N THR A 48 -6.66 -1.62 4.12
CA THR A 48 -7.17 -1.20 5.43
C THR A 48 -6.10 -1.13 6.52
N ALA A 49 -4.82 -1.34 6.16
CA ALA A 49 -3.66 -1.39 7.07
C ALA A 49 -3.71 -2.51 8.14
N ASP A 50 -4.61 -3.48 7.98
CA ASP A 50 -4.72 -4.67 8.83
C ASP A 50 -3.56 -5.65 8.59
N GLN A 51 -3.07 -5.74 7.36
CA GLN A 51 -1.90 -6.55 7.00
C GLN A 51 -0.72 -5.68 6.55
N ARG A 52 0.50 -6.10 6.94
CA ARG A 52 1.74 -5.49 6.42
C ARG A 52 1.98 -5.92 4.98
N VAL A 53 2.63 -5.06 4.22
CA VAL A 53 3.02 -5.27 2.82
C VAL A 53 4.49 -4.94 2.65
N ASP A 54 5.19 -5.64 1.74
CA ASP A 54 6.58 -5.34 1.39
C ASP A 54 6.72 -4.44 0.18
N VAL A 55 7.93 -3.91 -0.01
CA VAL A 55 8.22 -2.95 -1.06
C VAL A 55 8.01 -3.56 -2.45
N ARG A 56 8.29 -4.85 -2.64
CA ARG A 56 8.10 -5.52 -3.93
C ARG A 56 6.62 -5.57 -4.27
N TRP A 57 5.79 -5.95 -3.30
CA TRP A 57 4.34 -6.02 -3.48
C TRP A 57 3.73 -4.63 -3.70
N VAL A 58 4.20 -3.60 -2.99
CA VAL A 58 3.77 -2.21 -3.22
C VAL A 58 4.13 -1.73 -4.64
N ARG A 59 5.30 -2.08 -5.16
CA ARG A 59 5.67 -1.77 -6.56
C ARG A 59 4.68 -2.39 -7.54
N SER A 60 4.38 -3.68 -7.40
CA SER A 60 3.40 -4.35 -8.26
C SER A 60 2.00 -3.70 -8.19
N MET A 61 1.58 -3.25 -7.00
CA MET A 61 0.33 -2.49 -6.86
C MET A 61 0.40 -1.15 -7.60
N MET A 62 1.48 -0.39 -7.44
CA MET A 62 1.64 0.90 -8.11
C MET A 62 1.73 0.76 -9.63
N ASP A 63 2.42 -0.27 -10.13
CA ASP A 63 2.50 -0.59 -11.56
C ASP A 63 1.09 -0.84 -12.12
N LEU A 64 0.32 -1.70 -11.43
CA LEU A 64 -1.05 -2.02 -11.81
C LEU A 64 -1.98 -0.79 -11.73
N TYR A 65 -1.77 0.07 -10.74
CA TYR A 65 -2.61 1.25 -10.52
C TYR A 65 -2.19 2.45 -11.36
N GLY A 66 -1.16 2.32 -12.21
CA GLY A 66 -0.67 3.40 -13.06
C GLY A 66 -0.06 4.57 -12.28
N VAL A 67 0.46 4.32 -11.08
CA VAL A 67 1.17 5.33 -10.30
C VAL A 67 2.55 5.56 -10.92
N ALA A 68 2.92 6.82 -11.16
CA ALA A 68 4.20 7.18 -11.77
C ALA A 68 4.76 8.48 -11.18
N GLY A 69 5.97 8.85 -11.58
CA GLY A 69 6.58 10.15 -11.26
C GLY A 69 6.81 10.36 -9.76
N GLU A 70 6.43 11.53 -9.28
CA GLU A 70 6.61 11.93 -7.88
C GLU A 70 5.81 11.05 -6.92
N ASP A 71 4.56 10.73 -7.25
CA ASP A 71 3.70 9.85 -6.44
C ASP A 71 4.34 8.48 -6.20
N TRP A 72 4.98 7.92 -7.23
CA TRP A 72 5.70 6.64 -7.10
C TRP A 72 6.83 6.74 -6.07
N THR A 73 7.62 7.80 -6.14
CA THR A 73 8.76 8.02 -5.26
C THR A 73 8.29 8.23 -3.82
N GLU A 74 7.26 9.03 -3.61
CA GLU A 74 6.68 9.27 -2.28
C GLU A 74 6.07 8.00 -1.67
N LEU A 75 5.34 7.19 -2.44
CA LEU A 75 4.77 5.93 -1.93
C LEU A 75 5.86 4.93 -1.56
N LEU A 76 6.97 4.89 -2.29
CA LEU A 76 8.12 4.05 -1.94
C LEU A 76 8.76 4.50 -0.62
N GLU A 77 8.99 5.79 -0.44
CA GLU A 77 9.52 6.33 0.82
C GLU A 77 8.58 6.06 1.99
N LEU A 78 7.27 6.26 1.79
CA LEU A 78 6.27 5.95 2.81
C LEU A 78 6.27 4.46 3.17
N THR A 79 6.44 3.58 2.18
CA THR A 79 6.53 2.13 2.39
C THR A 79 7.77 1.75 3.19
N ARG A 80 8.93 2.33 2.87
CA ARG A 80 10.18 2.15 3.63
C ARG A 80 10.00 2.63 5.07
N ALA A 81 9.43 3.83 5.26
CA ALA A 81 9.19 4.44 6.55
C ALA A 81 8.12 3.71 7.41
N ALA A 82 7.13 3.06 6.77
CA ALA A 82 6.12 2.24 7.45
C ALA A 82 6.66 0.87 7.89
N ARG A 83 7.74 0.39 7.25
CA ARG A 83 8.43 -0.87 7.59
C ARG A 83 9.58 -0.68 8.57
N ALA A 84 10.19 0.51 8.61
CA ALA A 84 11.22 0.86 9.59
C ALA A 84 10.66 0.64 11.01
N ARG A 85 11.16 -0.40 11.67
CA ARG A 85 10.95 -0.60 13.11
C ARG A 85 11.63 0.56 13.83
N GLY A 86 10.94 1.10 14.84
CA GLY A 86 11.60 1.82 15.92
C GLY A 86 12.68 0.93 16.51
N TRP A 87 13.89 1.46 16.59
CA TRP A 87 14.95 0.91 17.42
C TRP A 87 14.56 1.12 18.90
#